data_AF-F4QJN7-F1
#
_entry.id   AF-F4QJN7-F1
#
_cell.length_a   1.000
_cell.length_b   1.000
_cell.length_c   1.000
_cell.angle_alpha   90.00
_cell.angle_beta   90.00
_cell.angle_gamma   90.00
#
_symmetry.space_group_name_H-M   'P 1'
#
loop_
_entity.id
_entity.type
_entity.pdbx_description
1 polymer ?
#
loop_
_entity_poly.entity_id
_entity_poly.type
_entity_poly.pdbx_seq_one_letter_code
_entity_poly.pdbx_strand_id
1 'polypeptide(L)'
;MERIHKLSAAFVFAFLCLHFANHFAGLLGVEFHIQFMQTLRALYYVPVVEYAVLAAFAIQILTGLPLIWEIWTEKKDIIHQFQAASGAVMTLFILTHIGAVLVGRHVLHLDTNFHFAAAGLMSPQWKPVFLGYYGAGVFSLFLHFGCIAYDIFKKANKPVAWLMLLAVSGAGAYVIWLLLQIYSGALYPVEIPADYARLFGKA
;
A
#
# COMPACT_ATOMS: atom_id res chain seq x y z
N MET A 1 19.20 -12.27 -7.64
CA MET A 1 18.11 -11.28 -7.51
C MET A 1 17.25 -11.52 -6.28
N GLU A 2 16.76 -12.74 -6.07
CA GLU A 2 15.88 -13.09 -4.93
C GLU A 2 16.42 -12.71 -3.54
N ARG A 3 17.72 -12.94 -3.24
CA ARG A 3 18.30 -12.56 -1.94
C ARG A 3 18.23 -11.05 -1.66
N ILE A 4 18.52 -10.23 -2.67
CA ILE A 4 18.45 -8.76 -2.58
C ILE A 4 16.99 -8.32 -2.40
N HIS A 5 16.07 -8.93 -3.14
CA HIS A 5 14.64 -8.70 -3.01
C HIS A 5 14.15 -9.00 -1.58
N LYS A 6 14.50 -10.16 -1.02
CA LYS A 6 14.13 -10.53 0.36
C LYS A 6 14.76 -9.62 1.42
N LEU A 7 16.03 -9.24 1.24
CA LEU A 7 16.72 -8.37 2.20
C LEU A 7 16.11 -6.96 2.23
N SER A 8 15.86 -6.37 1.05
CA SER A 8 15.22 -5.06 0.96
C SER A 8 13.75 -5.09 1.40
N ALA A 9 13.07 -6.23 1.27
CA ALA A 9 11.69 -6.40 1.74
C ALA A 9 11.56 -6.21 3.25
N ALA A 10 12.56 -6.59 4.05
CA ALA A 10 12.53 -6.36 5.51
C ALA A 10 12.50 -4.86 5.86
N PHE A 11 13.30 -4.06 5.15
CA PHE A 11 13.32 -2.60 5.32
C PHE A 11 12.00 -1.96 4.84
N VAL A 12 11.49 -2.38 3.67
CA VAL A 12 10.19 -1.93 3.17
C VAL A 12 9.06 -2.32 4.13
N PHE A 13 9.11 -3.52 4.71
CA PHE A 13 8.13 -3.97 5.69
C PHE A 13 8.11 -3.09 6.94
N ALA A 14 9.27 -2.71 7.48
CA ALA A 14 9.35 -1.80 8.61
C ALA A 14 8.71 -0.43 8.29
N PHE A 15 8.99 0.12 7.10
CA PHE A 15 8.32 1.34 6.63
C PHE A 15 6.81 1.15 6.49
N LEU A 16 6.36 0.03 5.90
CA LEU A 16 4.93 -0.27 5.75
C LEU A 16 4.23 -0.36 7.10
N CYS A 17 4.85 -0.93 8.14
CA CYS A 17 4.26 -0.93 9.48
C CYS A 17 3.97 0.48 10.00
N LEU A 18 4.93 1.41 9.86
CA LEU A 18 4.74 2.80 10.26
C LEU A 18 3.70 3.51 9.39
N HIS A 19 3.73 3.23 8.08
CA HIS A 19 2.79 3.80 7.11
C HIS A 19 1.33 3.36 7.39
N PHE A 20 1.09 2.07 7.61
CA PHE A 20 -0.22 1.56 8.00
C PHE A 20 -0.64 2.02 9.39
N ALA A 21 0.28 2.10 10.36
CA ALA A 21 -0.01 2.67 11.67
C ALA A 21 -0.51 4.12 11.54
N ASN A 22 0.10 4.91 10.65
CA ASN A 22 -0.38 6.26 10.35
C ASN A 22 -1.79 6.27 9.77
N HIS A 23 -2.08 5.39 8.81
CA HIS A 23 -3.43 5.26 8.27
C HIS A 23 -4.45 4.85 9.35
N PHE A 24 -4.11 3.89 10.21
CA PHE A 24 -4.98 3.45 11.31
C PHE A 24 -5.15 4.50 12.41
N ALA A 25 -4.22 5.43 12.57
CA ALA A 25 -4.42 6.60 13.44
C ALA A 25 -5.66 7.40 13.01
N GLY A 26 -6.06 7.31 11.74
CA GLY A 26 -7.33 7.84 11.24
C GLY A 26 -8.58 7.26 11.92
N LEU A 27 -8.52 6.10 12.58
CA LEU A 27 -9.64 5.61 13.40
C LEU A 27 -9.99 6.56 14.56
N LEU A 28 -9.04 7.39 14.99
CA LEU A 28 -9.19 8.37 16.07
C LEU A 28 -9.50 9.79 15.56
N GLY A 29 -9.73 9.94 14.25
CA GLY A 29 -10.08 11.22 13.62
C GLY A 29 -8.97 11.81 12.75
N VAL A 30 -9.35 12.81 11.94
CA VAL A 30 -8.45 13.51 11.01
C VAL A 30 -7.28 14.17 11.74
N GLU A 31 -7.57 14.87 12.83
CA GLU A 31 -6.56 15.62 13.60
C GLU A 31 -5.50 14.68 14.19
N PHE A 32 -5.94 13.59 14.83
CA PHE A 32 -5.02 12.61 15.41
C PHE A 32 -4.14 11.95 14.34
N HIS A 33 -4.72 11.59 13.19
CA HIS A 33 -3.94 11.11 12.05
C HIS A 33 -2.88 12.13 11.61
N ILE A 34 -3.23 13.40 11.46
CA ILE A 34 -2.28 14.44 11.01
C ILE A 34 -1.18 14.66 12.05
N GLN A 35 -1.49 14.70 13.34
CA GLN A 35 -0.51 14.84 14.43
C GLN A 35 0.45 13.64 14.48
N PHE A 36 -0.09 12.42 14.38
CA PHE A 36 0.72 11.21 14.32
C PHE A 36 1.61 11.18 13.06
N MET A 37 1.07 11.58 11.92
CA MET A 37 1.82 11.73 10.66
C MET A 37 2.96 12.72 10.80
N GLN A 38 2.74 13.88 11.42
CA GLN A 38 3.80 14.88 11.65
C GLN A 38 4.92 14.32 12.53
N THR A 39 4.57 13.53 13.56
CA THR A 39 5.55 12.85 14.41
C THR A 39 6.39 11.86 13.61
N LEU A 40 5.77 11.04 12.76
CA LEU A 40 6.52 10.09 11.94
C LEU A 40 7.33 10.77 10.83
N ARG A 41 6.84 11.89 10.27
CA ARG A 41 7.60 12.68 9.29
C ARG A 41 8.91 13.21 9.89
N ALA A 42 8.99 13.48 11.19
CA ALA A 42 10.27 13.81 11.83
C ALA A 42 11.31 12.68 11.69
N LEU A 43 10.88 11.43 11.48
CA LEU A 43 11.76 10.29 11.23
C LEU A 43 12.07 10.11 9.74
N TYR A 44 11.06 10.11 8.87
CA TYR A 44 11.23 9.72 7.46
C TYR A 44 11.25 10.86 6.44
N TYR A 45 10.98 12.13 6.82
CA TYR A 45 11.26 13.31 5.96
C TYR A 45 12.70 13.83 6.12
N VAL A 46 13.55 13.11 6.86
CA VAL A 46 15.00 13.33 6.77
C VAL A 46 15.44 12.88 5.38
N PRO A 47 16.09 13.72 4.56
CA PRO A 47 16.37 13.40 3.16
C PRO A 47 17.06 12.04 2.96
N VAL A 48 17.98 11.68 3.85
CA VAL A 48 18.68 10.39 3.83
C VAL A 48 17.70 9.22 4.00
N VAL A 49 16.74 9.32 4.93
CA VAL A 49 15.75 8.26 5.18
C VAL A 49 14.75 8.19 4.04
N GLU A 50 14.28 9.34 3.53
CA GLU A 50 13.39 9.39 2.38
C GLU A 50 14.03 8.73 1.15
N TYR A 51 15.26 9.10 0.80
CA TYR A 51 15.98 8.49 -0.32
C TYR A 51 16.22 6.99 -0.10
N ALA A 52 16.50 6.56 1.13
CA ALA A 52 16.65 5.13 1.43
C ALA A 52 15.33 4.36 1.22
N VAL A 53 14.19 4.92 1.64
CA VAL A 53 12.85 4.32 1.39
C VAL A 53 12.53 4.26 -0.10
N LEU A 54 12.76 5.35 -0.83
CA LEU A 54 12.55 5.38 -2.28
C LEU A 54 13.45 4.38 -3.01
N ALA A 55 14.73 4.29 -2.62
CA ALA A 55 15.66 3.32 -3.17
C ALA A 55 15.23 1.88 -2.85
N ALA A 56 14.72 1.61 -1.65
CA ALA A 56 14.24 0.28 -1.29
C ALA A 56 13.03 -0.14 -2.12
N PHE A 57 12.06 0.75 -2.35
CA PHE A 57 10.94 0.47 -3.27
C PHE A 57 11.41 0.30 -4.72
N ALA A 58 12.38 1.10 -5.18
CA ALA A 58 12.97 0.92 -6.51
C ALA A 58 13.64 -0.45 -6.64
N ILE A 59 14.40 -0.89 -5.63
CA ILE A 59 15.00 -2.22 -5.59
C ILE A 59 13.91 -3.30 -5.61
N GLN A 60 12.83 -3.16 -4.83
CA GLN A 60 11.71 -4.10 -4.84
C GLN A 60 11.13 -4.26 -6.24
N ILE A 61 10.86 -3.15 -6.94
CA ILE A 61 10.33 -3.16 -8.31
C ILE A 61 11.32 -3.79 -9.28
N LEU A 62 12.57 -3.29 -9.31
CA LEU A 62 13.58 -3.72 -10.27
C LEU A 62 13.98 -5.19 -10.10
N THR A 63 13.95 -5.71 -8.86
CA THR A 63 14.24 -7.12 -8.60
C THR A 63 13.00 -8.01 -8.67
N GLY A 64 11.81 -7.47 -8.44
CA GLY A 64 10.53 -8.19 -8.52
C GLY A 64 10.09 -8.48 -9.95
N LEU A 65 10.31 -7.54 -10.89
CA LEU A 65 9.92 -7.71 -12.30
C LEU A 65 10.55 -8.95 -12.97
N PRO A 66 11.87 -9.21 -12.84
CA PRO A 66 12.46 -10.45 -13.35
C PRO A 66 11.92 -11.72 -12.68
N LEU A 67 11.60 -11.67 -11.39
CA LEU A 67 11.03 -12.83 -10.67
C LEU A 67 9.61 -13.15 -11.15
N ILE A 68 8.80 -12.11 -11.41
CA ILE A 68 7.47 -12.24 -12.02
C ILE A 68 7.61 -12.89 -13.40
N TRP A 69 8.53 -12.38 -14.22
CA TRP A 69 8.78 -12.92 -15.56
C TRP A 69 9.17 -14.40 -15.51
N GLU A 70 10.13 -14.77 -14.65
CA GLU A 70 10.56 -16.15 -14.44
C GLU A 70 9.38 -17.07 -14.07
N ILE A 71 8.55 -16.66 -13.10
CA ILE A 71 7.37 -17.43 -12.66
C ILE A 71 6.42 -17.72 -13.83
N TRP A 72 6.17 -16.73 -14.69
CA TRP A 72 5.28 -16.86 -15.83
C TRP A 72 5.88 -17.69 -16.95
N THR A 73 7.16 -17.48 -17.28
CA THR A 73 7.84 -18.24 -18.34
C THR A 73 8.04 -19.70 -18.00
N GLU A 74 8.36 -19.99 -16.74
CA GLU A 74 8.57 -21.36 -16.26
C GLU A 74 7.25 -22.05 -15.87
N LYS A 75 6.12 -21.34 -15.94
CA LYS A 75 4.79 -21.85 -15.59
C LYS A 75 4.78 -22.53 -14.20
N LYS A 76 5.35 -21.85 -13.20
CA LYS A 76 5.39 -22.34 -11.81
C LYS A 76 3.97 -22.55 -11.27
N ASP A 77 3.83 -23.29 -10.17
CA ASP A 77 2.54 -23.65 -9.61
C ASP A 77 1.66 -22.44 -9.23
N ILE A 78 0.37 -22.71 -9.00
CA ILE A 78 -0.66 -21.69 -8.82
C ILE A 78 -0.37 -20.68 -7.69
N ILE A 79 0.33 -21.08 -6.62
CA ILE A 79 0.67 -20.17 -5.52
C ILE A 79 1.70 -19.16 -5.98
N HIS A 80 2.72 -19.61 -6.72
CA HIS A 80 3.69 -18.69 -7.33
C HIS A 80 3.02 -17.79 -8.37
N GLN A 81 2.04 -18.29 -9.13
CA GLN A 81 1.27 -17.45 -10.06
C GLN A 81 0.51 -16.33 -9.34
N PHE A 82 -0.14 -16.62 -8.20
CA PHE A 82 -0.77 -15.59 -7.37
C PHE A 82 0.23 -14.59 -6.80
N GLN A 83 1.40 -15.06 -6.35
CA GLN A 83 2.46 -14.19 -5.85
C GLN A 83 3.01 -13.26 -6.95
N ALA A 84 3.17 -13.77 -8.18
CA ALA A 84 3.61 -12.98 -9.32
C ALA A 84 2.55 -11.96 -9.77
N ALA A 85 1.28 -12.37 -9.86
CA ALA A 85 0.18 -11.49 -10.23
C ALA A 85 -0.01 -10.36 -9.22
N SER A 86 0.00 -10.68 -7.92
CA SER A 86 -0.04 -9.66 -6.86
C SER A 86 1.19 -8.74 -6.89
N GLY A 87 2.40 -9.27 -7.13
CA GLY A 87 3.61 -8.48 -7.31
C GLY A 87 3.54 -7.50 -8.50
N ALA A 88 2.90 -7.90 -9.60
CA ALA A 88 2.69 -7.04 -10.77
C ALA A 88 1.72 -5.89 -10.45
N VAL A 89 0.60 -6.18 -9.78
CA VAL A 89 -0.36 -5.15 -9.33
C VAL A 89 0.31 -4.21 -8.32
N MET A 90 1.07 -4.74 -7.36
CA MET A 90 1.85 -3.94 -6.41
C MET A 90 2.84 -3.02 -7.12
N THR A 91 3.51 -3.50 -8.17
CA THR A 91 4.46 -2.67 -8.94
C THR A 91 3.77 -1.44 -9.52
N LEU A 92 2.62 -1.63 -10.17
CA LEU A 92 1.82 -0.53 -10.71
C LEU A 92 1.33 0.41 -9.59
N PHE A 93 0.83 -0.15 -8.49
CA PHE A 93 0.36 0.61 -7.34
C PHE A 93 1.48 1.43 -6.71
N ILE A 94 2.65 0.86 -6.45
CA ILE A 94 3.78 1.57 -5.84
C ILE A 94 4.24 2.72 -6.74
N LEU A 95 4.40 2.49 -8.04
CA LEU A 95 4.83 3.52 -8.99
C LEU A 95 3.85 4.70 -9.03
N THR A 96 2.55 4.41 -9.15
CA THR A 96 1.53 5.45 -9.24
C THR A 96 1.26 6.12 -7.89
N HIS A 97 1.32 5.38 -6.78
CA HIS A 97 1.10 5.90 -5.44
C HIS A 97 2.23 6.84 -5.01
N ILE A 98 3.49 6.38 -5.09
CA ILE A 98 4.66 7.22 -4.80
C ILE A 98 4.71 8.39 -5.78
N GLY A 99 4.45 8.16 -7.07
CA GLY A 99 4.38 9.21 -8.08
C GLY A 99 3.37 10.30 -7.72
N ALA A 100 2.14 9.92 -7.33
CA ALA A 100 1.11 10.87 -6.91
C ALA A 100 1.51 11.68 -5.67
N VAL A 101 2.17 11.05 -4.69
CA VAL A 101 2.69 11.75 -3.50
C VAL A 101 3.80 12.74 -3.88
N LEU A 102 4.74 12.34 -4.73
CA LEU A 102 5.82 13.22 -5.18
C LEU A 102 5.29 14.39 -6.03
N VAL A 103 4.35 14.14 -6.94
CA VAL A 103 3.69 15.19 -7.73
C VAL A 103 2.89 16.12 -6.82
N GLY A 104 2.11 15.57 -5.88
CA GLY A 104 1.37 16.34 -4.89
C GLY A 104 2.26 17.33 -4.14
N ARG A 105 3.43 16.87 -3.69
CA ARG A 105 4.37 17.69 -2.93
C ARG A 105 5.14 18.68 -3.80
N HIS A 106 5.80 18.21 -4.86
CA HIS A 106 6.80 18.99 -5.58
C HIS A 106 6.23 19.82 -6.73
N VAL A 107 5.10 19.41 -7.30
CA VAL A 107 4.47 20.09 -8.44
C VAL A 107 3.23 20.86 -8.01
N LEU A 108 2.38 20.25 -7.20
CA LEU A 108 1.11 20.87 -6.77
C LEU A 108 1.25 21.67 -5.47
N HIS A 109 2.40 21.57 -4.80
CA HIS A 109 2.68 22.23 -3.52
C HIS A 109 1.64 21.93 -2.43
N LEU A 110 1.05 20.73 -2.47
CA LEU A 110 0.09 20.25 -1.49
C LEU A 110 0.79 19.45 -0.40
N ASP A 111 0.32 19.59 0.83
CA ASP A 111 0.67 18.65 1.88
C ASP A 111 -0.04 17.31 1.62
N THR A 112 0.73 16.27 1.31
CA THR A 112 0.24 14.90 1.08
C THR A 112 -0.15 14.23 2.40
N ASN A 113 -1.22 14.73 3.00
CA ASN A 113 -1.76 14.34 4.30
C ASN A 113 -3.10 13.58 4.15
N PHE A 114 -3.87 13.50 5.24
CA PHE A 114 -5.18 12.84 5.24
C PHE A 114 -6.09 13.33 4.10
N HIS A 115 -6.19 14.65 3.91
CA HIS A 115 -7.08 15.26 2.93
C HIS A 115 -6.65 14.94 1.50
N PHE A 116 -5.35 14.79 1.24
CA PHE A 116 -4.85 14.39 -0.06
C PHE A 116 -5.34 12.99 -0.46
N ALA A 117 -5.35 12.05 0.48
CA ALA A 117 -5.88 10.71 0.25
C ALA A 117 -7.43 10.70 0.18
N ALA A 118 -8.09 11.44 1.07
CA ALA A 118 -9.54 11.48 1.18
C ALA A 118 -10.22 12.15 -0.02
N ALA A 119 -9.62 13.19 -0.60
CA ALA A 119 -10.24 14.00 -1.66
C ALA A 119 -10.70 13.16 -2.88
N GLY A 120 -9.91 12.18 -3.29
CA GLY A 120 -10.27 11.29 -4.39
C GLY A 120 -11.39 10.31 -4.02
N LEU A 121 -11.36 9.76 -2.80
CA LEU A 121 -12.37 8.82 -2.30
C LEU A 121 -13.72 9.48 -1.98
N MET A 122 -13.70 10.77 -1.67
CA MET A 122 -14.91 11.55 -1.36
C MET A 122 -15.50 12.27 -2.58
N SER A 123 -14.79 12.33 -3.71
CA SER A 123 -15.35 12.84 -4.97
C SER A 123 -16.25 11.77 -5.64
N PRO A 124 -17.56 12.02 -5.87
CA PRO A 124 -18.47 10.99 -6.39
C PRO A 124 -18.05 10.37 -7.72
N GLN A 125 -17.46 11.17 -8.61
CA GLN A 125 -17.02 10.76 -9.94
C GLN A 125 -15.78 9.86 -9.87
N TRP A 126 -14.89 10.13 -8.91
CA TRP A 126 -13.60 9.45 -8.77
C TRP A 126 -13.61 8.32 -7.74
N LYS A 127 -14.57 8.31 -6.83
CA LYS A 127 -14.69 7.31 -5.75
C LYS A 127 -14.60 5.87 -6.26
N PRO A 128 -15.29 5.42 -7.33
CA PRO A 128 -15.15 4.05 -7.81
C PRO A 128 -13.73 3.70 -8.26
N VAL A 129 -13.04 4.65 -8.88
CA VAL A 129 -11.65 4.49 -9.33
C VAL A 129 -10.72 4.34 -8.14
N PHE A 130 -10.84 5.20 -7.13
CA PHE A 130 -10.01 5.13 -5.92
C PHE A 130 -10.30 3.90 -5.06
N LEU A 131 -11.57 3.45 -4.99
CA LEU A 131 -11.92 2.19 -4.33
C LEU A 131 -11.22 1.01 -4.99
N GLY A 132 -11.29 0.90 -6.31
CA GLY A 132 -10.61 -0.14 -7.07
C GLY A 132 -9.09 -0.05 -6.94
N TYR A 133 -8.53 1.15 -7.05
CA TYR A 133 -7.09 1.41 -6.98
C TYR A 133 -6.49 1.04 -5.62
N TYR A 134 -6.99 1.61 -4.52
CA TYR A 134 -6.48 1.30 -3.18
C TYR A 134 -6.82 -0.14 -2.77
N GLY A 135 -8.01 -0.61 -3.11
CA GLY A 135 -8.42 -2.00 -2.86
C GLY A 135 -7.47 -3.00 -3.52
N ALA A 136 -7.17 -2.82 -4.82
CA ALA A 136 -6.26 -3.70 -5.55
C ALA A 136 -4.83 -3.63 -5.00
N GLY A 137 -4.33 -2.43 -4.70
CA GLY A 137 -2.99 -2.23 -4.16
C GLY A 137 -2.78 -2.92 -2.82
N VAL A 138 -3.66 -2.62 -1.85
CA VAL A 138 -3.57 -3.20 -0.51
C VAL A 138 -3.88 -4.70 -0.53
N PHE A 139 -4.90 -5.15 -1.29
CA PHE A 139 -5.19 -6.59 -1.37
C PHE A 139 -4.01 -7.36 -1.93
N SER A 140 -3.36 -6.82 -2.96
CA SER A 140 -2.19 -7.46 -3.57
C SER A 140 -1.02 -7.59 -2.59
N LEU A 141 -0.77 -6.59 -1.74
CA LEU A 141 0.23 -6.69 -0.67
C LEU A 141 -0.03 -7.87 0.26
N PHE A 142 -1.26 -7.99 0.75
CA PHE A 142 -1.63 -9.07 1.67
C PHE A 142 -1.70 -10.43 0.98
N LEU A 143 -2.17 -10.52 -0.27
CA LEU A 143 -2.12 -11.77 -1.04
C LEU A 143 -0.68 -12.21 -1.27
N HIS A 144 0.23 -11.28 -1.58
CA HIS A 144 1.65 -11.57 -1.75
C HIS A 144 2.26 -12.13 -0.45
N PHE A 145 1.96 -11.51 0.69
CA PHE A 145 2.37 -12.03 2.01
C PHE A 145 1.70 -13.36 2.36
N GLY A 146 0.45 -13.57 1.97
CA GLY A 146 -0.24 -14.84 2.13
C GLY A 146 0.44 -15.97 1.35
N CYS A 147 0.94 -15.71 0.15
CA CYS A 147 1.72 -16.68 -0.64
C CYS A 147 3.05 -17.02 0.06
N ILE A 148 3.73 -16.01 0.62
CA ILE A 148 4.94 -16.24 1.43
C ILE A 148 4.62 -17.09 2.67
N ALA A 149 3.51 -16.78 3.37
CA ALA A 149 3.07 -17.54 4.53
C ALA A 149 2.74 -18.99 4.16
N TYR A 150 2.05 -19.21 3.04
CA TYR A 150 1.82 -20.55 2.49
C TYR A 150 3.15 -21.31 2.33
N ASP A 151 4.14 -20.67 1.71
CA ASP A 151 5.44 -21.27 1.41
C ASP A 151 6.25 -21.65 2.66
N ILE A 152 6.10 -20.91 3.75
CA ILE A 152 6.72 -21.22 5.05
C ILE A 152 6.15 -22.53 5.62
N PHE A 153 4.83 -22.72 5.56
CA PHE A 153 4.17 -23.85 6.22
C PHE A 153 3.95 -25.08 5.31
N LYS A 154 4.01 -24.93 3.97
CA LYS A 154 3.60 -25.99 3.01
C LYS A 154 4.34 -27.32 3.17
N LYS A 155 5.61 -27.29 3.61
CA LYS A 155 6.43 -28.49 3.82
C LYS A 155 6.08 -29.23 5.12
N ALA A 156 5.66 -28.49 6.16
CA ALA A 156 5.36 -29.06 7.46
C ALA A 156 3.90 -29.50 7.58
N ASN A 157 2.96 -28.66 7.12
CA ASN A 157 1.53 -28.91 7.23
C ASN A 157 0.75 -28.14 6.15
N LYS A 158 0.31 -28.87 5.11
CA LYS A 158 -0.37 -28.28 3.95
C LYS A 158 -1.74 -27.64 4.28
N PRO A 159 -2.61 -28.24 5.13
CA PRO A 159 -3.80 -27.55 5.64
C PRO A 159 -3.48 -26.21 6.33
N VAL A 160 -2.46 -26.17 7.18
CA VAL A 160 -2.04 -24.93 7.85
C VAL A 160 -1.52 -23.89 6.85
N ALA A 161 -0.78 -24.32 5.82
CA ALA A 161 -0.33 -23.41 4.77
C ALA A 161 -1.49 -22.72 4.04
N TRP A 162 -2.53 -23.47 3.67
CA TRP A 162 -3.75 -22.90 3.09
C TRP A 162 -4.49 -21.99 4.05
N LEU A 163 -4.61 -22.37 5.33
CA LEU A 163 -5.20 -21.52 6.35
C LEU A 163 -4.45 -20.19 6.46
N MET A 164 -3.12 -20.20 6.44
CA MET A 164 -2.30 -18.99 6.51
C MET A 164 -2.46 -18.10 5.28
N LEU A 165 -2.50 -18.67 4.07
CA LEU A 165 -2.80 -17.92 2.85
C LEU A 165 -4.15 -17.19 2.97
N LEU A 166 -5.20 -17.91 3.38
CA LEU A 166 -6.55 -17.37 3.53
C LEU A 166 -6.64 -16.35 4.66
N ALA A 167 -6.02 -16.61 5.80
CA ALA A 167 -6.04 -15.71 6.96
C ALA A 167 -5.34 -14.39 6.65
N VAL A 168 -4.15 -14.42 6.04
CA VAL A 168 -3.42 -13.19 5.67
C VAL A 168 -4.15 -12.42 4.58
N SER A 169 -4.68 -13.11 3.56
CA SER A 169 -5.45 -12.45 2.49
C SER A 169 -6.77 -11.84 3.03
N GLY A 170 -7.44 -12.56 3.94
CA GLY A 170 -8.65 -12.10 4.63
C GLY A 170 -8.39 -10.89 5.54
N ALA A 171 -7.27 -10.88 6.25
CA ALA A 171 -6.82 -9.70 6.99
C ALA A 171 -6.62 -8.50 6.05
N GLY A 172 -6.07 -8.71 4.85
CA GLY A 172 -5.97 -7.67 3.82
C GLY A 172 -7.33 -7.10 3.40
N ALA A 173 -8.32 -7.96 3.17
CA ALA A 173 -9.68 -7.53 2.87
C ALA A 173 -10.29 -6.69 4.00
N TYR A 174 -10.06 -7.09 5.26
CA TYR A 174 -10.51 -6.33 6.42
C TYR A 174 -9.79 -4.97 6.55
N VAL A 175 -8.48 -4.94 6.32
CA VAL A 175 -7.70 -3.68 6.30
C VAL A 175 -8.21 -2.74 5.23
N ILE A 176 -8.50 -3.21 4.02
CA ILE A 176 -9.11 -2.38 2.96
C ILE A 176 -10.42 -1.79 3.45
N TRP A 177 -11.32 -2.64 3.97
CA TRP A 177 -12.60 -2.16 4.47
C TRP A 177 -12.41 -1.06 5.53
N LEU A 178 -11.52 -1.26 6.51
CA LEU A 178 -11.19 -0.24 7.52
C LEU A 178 -10.67 1.06 6.90
N LEU A 179 -9.70 0.98 5.99
CA LEU A 179 -9.14 2.16 5.33
C LEU A 179 -10.21 2.94 4.57
N LEU A 180 -11.12 2.24 3.90
CA LEU A 180 -12.24 2.87 3.20
C LEU A 180 -13.21 3.55 4.16
N GLN A 181 -13.48 2.98 5.33
CA GLN A 181 -14.29 3.65 6.35
C GLN A 181 -13.61 4.94 6.85
N ILE A 182 -12.30 4.90 7.08
CA ILE A 182 -11.50 6.05 7.53
C ILE A 182 -11.55 7.19 6.52
N TYR A 183 -11.29 6.93 5.24
CA TYR A 183 -11.11 7.99 4.23
C TYR A 183 -12.39 8.42 3.49
N SER A 184 -13.52 7.73 3.69
CA SER A 184 -14.77 8.05 2.98
C SER A 184 -15.69 9.04 3.71
N GLY A 185 -15.32 9.47 4.92
CA GLY A 185 -16.19 10.25 5.80
C GLY A 185 -17.32 9.44 6.44
N ALA A 186 -17.25 8.10 6.40
CA ALA A 186 -18.26 7.22 6.97
C ALA A 186 -18.16 7.11 8.49
N LEU A 187 -16.95 7.16 9.06
CA LEU A 187 -16.75 7.08 10.51
C LEU A 187 -17.04 8.41 11.23
N TYR A 188 -16.72 9.52 10.59
CA TYR A 188 -16.89 10.87 11.11
C TYR A 188 -16.92 11.87 9.95
N PRO A 189 -17.51 13.07 10.15
CA PRO A 189 -17.48 14.12 9.14
C PRO A 189 -16.06 14.49 8.73
N VAL A 190 -15.81 14.53 7.43
CA VAL A 190 -14.54 14.97 6.84
C VAL A 190 -14.83 16.10 5.88
N GLU A 191 -14.31 17.27 6.17
CA GLU A 191 -14.30 18.38 5.22
C GLU A 191 -13.02 18.33 4.39
N ILE A 192 -13.15 18.34 3.06
CA ILE A 192 -12.02 18.37 2.15
C ILE A 192 -11.70 19.82 1.80
N PRO A 193 -10.52 20.36 2.17
CA PRO A 193 -10.15 21.72 1.84
C PRO A 193 -10.12 21.95 0.32
N ALA A 194 -10.43 23.18 -0.11
CA ALA A 194 -10.61 23.54 -1.52
C ALA A 194 -9.41 23.19 -2.41
N ASP A 195 -8.19 23.33 -1.88
CA ASP A 195 -6.94 23.04 -2.60
C ASP A 195 -6.79 21.55 -2.96
N TYR A 196 -7.42 20.66 -2.20
CA TYR A 196 -7.49 19.23 -2.51
C TYR A 196 -8.70 18.89 -3.38
N ALA A 197 -9.86 19.47 -3.07
CA ALA A 197 -11.10 19.21 -3.80
C ALA A 197 -10.96 19.52 -5.31
N ARG A 198 -10.30 20.64 -5.65
CA ARG A 198 -10.10 21.07 -7.04
C ARG A 198 -9.38 20.03 -7.93
N LEU A 199 -8.65 19.07 -7.36
CA LEU A 199 -7.99 18.00 -8.11
C LEU A 199 -8.99 17.05 -8.78
N PHE A 200 -10.19 16.93 -8.21
CA PHE A 200 -11.19 15.92 -8.60
C PHE A 200 -12.54 16.54 -8.99
N GLY A 201 -12.56 17.85 -9.29
CA GLY A 201 -13.78 18.62 -9.58
C GLY A 201 -14.49 19.10 -8.31
N LYS A 202 -15.61 19.82 -8.45
CA LYS A 202 -16.43 20.20 -7.29
C LYS A 202 -16.93 18.92 -6.60
N ALA A 203 -16.61 18.75 -5.32
CA ALA A 203 -17.18 17.72 -4.46
C ALA A 203 -18.68 17.98 -4.23
#